data_AF-A0A433DIZ5-F1
#
_entry.id   AF-A0A433DIZ5-F1
#
_cell.length_a   1.000
_cell.length_b   1.000
_cell.length_c   1.000
_cell.angle_alpha   90.00
_cell.angle_beta   90.00
_cell.angle_gamma   90.00
#
_symmetry.space_group_name_H-M   'P 1'
#
loop_
_entity.id
_entity.type
_entity.pdbx_description
1 polymer ?
#
loop_
_entity_poly.entity_id
_entity_poly.type
_entity_poly.pdbx_seq_one_letter_code
_entity_poly.pdbx_strand_id
1 'polypeptide(L)'
;MVALSAKSLLSHAQYLLLAFFFLVDLYLIPSPPFPIRLLVAPLIPLACYTPYVKRFFVPFLPILTWLLTFYACKFVPISIRPPYIFVSLLPTLERILYGANLSELLSRSPNAVLDVLAWLPYGVIHFCLPFVFSASLFWFAPPGTLPVFGRAFGYMNLAGVLTQMAFPTAPPCEFCNSIDYVYFP
;
A
#
# COMPACT_ATOMS: atom_id res chain seq x y z
N MET A 1 1.72 26.12 27.97
CA MET A 1 1.94 24.66 27.82
C MET A 1 0.59 23.98 27.88
N VAL A 2 0.07 23.48 26.75
CA VAL A 2 -1.23 22.81 26.70
C VAL A 2 -1.02 21.37 27.18
N ALA A 3 -1.73 20.97 28.24
CA ALA A 3 -1.74 19.59 28.69
C ALA A 3 -2.28 18.69 27.56
N LEU A 4 -1.39 17.94 26.91
CA LEU A 4 -1.76 16.96 25.89
C LEU A 4 -2.53 15.82 26.56
N SER A 5 -3.84 15.76 26.33
CA SER A 5 -4.67 14.63 26.75
C SER A 5 -4.13 13.32 26.15
N ALA A 6 -4.20 12.20 26.86
CA ALA A 6 -3.76 10.89 26.37
C ALA A 6 -4.41 10.50 25.02
N LYS A 7 -5.66 10.92 24.76
CA LYS A 7 -6.34 10.76 23.46
C LYS A 7 -5.70 11.59 22.35
N SER A 8 -5.19 12.78 22.69
CA SER A 8 -4.37 13.58 21.80
C SER A 8 -3.02 12.92 21.57
N LEU A 9 -2.39 12.33 22.58
CA LEU A 9 -1.10 11.66 22.39
C LEU A 9 -1.21 10.47 21.41
N LEU A 10 -2.25 9.65 21.57
CA LEU A 10 -2.53 8.50 20.70
C LEU A 10 -2.83 8.94 19.26
N SER A 11 -3.54 10.07 19.08
CA SER A 11 -3.81 10.61 17.75
C SER A 11 -2.57 11.20 17.06
N HIS A 12 -1.51 11.54 17.81
CA HIS A 12 -0.25 12.00 17.22
C HIS A 12 0.78 10.87 17.04
N ALA A 13 0.66 9.77 17.78
CA ALA A 13 1.54 8.60 17.66
C ALA A 13 1.56 8.02 16.24
N GLN A 14 0.45 8.11 15.51
CA GLN A 14 0.37 7.67 14.11
C GLN A 14 1.41 8.37 13.21
N TYR A 15 1.75 9.64 13.48
CA TYR A 15 2.73 10.37 12.67
C TYR A 15 4.17 9.93 12.95
N LEU A 16 4.44 9.33 14.11
CA LEU A 16 5.74 8.70 14.38
C LEU A 16 5.91 7.46 13.50
N LEU A 17 4.85 6.66 13.33
CA LEU A 17 4.86 5.52 12.42
C LEU A 17 5.08 5.95 10.97
N LEU A 18 4.34 6.97 10.50
CA LEU A 18 4.53 7.49 9.13
C LEU A 18 5.92 8.09 8.93
N ALA A 19 6.44 8.82 9.92
CA ALA A 19 7.80 9.37 9.88
C ALA A 19 8.87 8.27 9.81
N PHE A 20 8.70 7.18 10.56
CA PHE A 20 9.58 6.02 10.47
C PHE A 20 9.64 5.47 9.04
N PHE A 21 8.48 5.26 8.39
CA PHE A 21 8.45 4.80 7.01
C PHE A 21 9.05 5.79 6.04
N PHE A 22 8.77 7.09 6.18
CA PHE A 22 9.43 8.10 5.33
C PHE A 22 10.95 8.08 5.46
N LEU A 23 11.51 7.85 6.66
CA LEU A 23 12.95 7.73 6.86
C LEU A 23 13.52 6.45 6.22
N VAL A 24 12.80 5.33 6.33
CA VAL A 24 13.17 4.07 5.67
C VAL A 24 13.15 4.25 4.15
N ASP A 25 12.09 4.82 3.60
CA ASP A 25 11.93 5.07 2.16
C ASP A 25 12.99 6.05 1.66
N LEU A 26 13.29 7.09 2.44
CA LEU A 26 14.36 8.05 2.17
C LEU A 26 15.71 7.35 2.05
N TYR A 27 15.97 6.30 2.83
CA TYR A 27 17.21 5.53 2.77
C TYR A 27 17.22 4.54 1.60
N LEU A 28 16.14 3.77 1.44
CA LEU A 28 16.03 2.67 0.47
C LEU A 28 16.03 3.15 -0.99
N ILE A 29 15.36 4.25 -1.31
CA ILE A 29 15.19 4.70 -2.70
C ILE A 29 16.51 5.31 -3.21
N PRO A 30 17.21 4.72 -4.19
CA PRO A 30 18.56 5.17 -4.58
C PRO A 30 18.56 6.46 -5.41
N SER A 31 17.51 6.69 -6.21
CA SER A 31 17.37 7.85 -7.09
C SER A 31 16.11 8.65 -6.73
N PRO A 32 16.20 10.00 -6.58
CA PRO A 32 17.34 10.87 -6.86
C PRO A 32 18.49 10.77 -5.83
N PRO A 33 19.69 11.35 -6.08
CA PRO A 33 20.80 11.37 -5.12
C PRO A 33 20.40 11.85 -3.72
N PHE A 34 21.06 11.31 -2.69
CA PHE A 34 20.73 11.56 -1.29
C PHE A 34 20.61 13.05 -0.90
N PRO A 35 21.50 13.97 -1.35
CA PRO A 35 21.35 15.39 -1.02
C PRO A 35 20.04 16.00 -1.54
N ILE A 36 19.60 15.61 -2.75
CA ILE A 36 18.34 16.12 -3.33
C ILE A 36 17.15 15.60 -2.52
N ARG A 37 17.17 14.31 -2.14
CA ARG A 37 16.14 13.74 -1.28
C ARG A 37 16.06 14.47 0.07
N LEU A 38 17.21 14.81 0.67
CA LEU A 38 17.27 15.54 1.94
C LEU A 38 16.73 16.97 1.83
N LEU A 39 16.88 17.62 0.67
CA LEU A 39 16.29 18.94 0.41
C LEU A 39 14.77 18.87 0.21
N VAL A 40 14.27 17.77 -0.36
CA VAL A 40 12.83 17.55 -0.63
C VAL A 40 12.10 17.07 0.63
N ALA A 41 12.74 16.30 1.51
CA ALA A 41 12.11 15.73 2.71
C ALA A 41 11.42 16.78 3.62
N PRO A 42 12.00 17.99 3.86
CA PRO A 42 11.35 19.07 4.61
C PRO A 42 10.05 19.61 4.01
N LEU A 43 9.76 19.36 2.72
CA LEU A 43 8.51 19.80 2.11
C LEU A 43 7.29 19.12 2.75
N ILE A 44 7.44 17.89 3.25
CA ILE A 44 6.38 17.15 3.94
C ILE A 44 5.97 17.87 5.25
N PRO A 45 6.86 18.12 6.23
CA PRO A 45 6.48 18.86 7.43
C PRO A 45 6.06 20.31 7.14
N LEU A 46 6.64 20.97 6.12
CA LEU A 46 6.22 22.31 5.69
C LEU A 46 4.76 22.34 5.19
N ALA A 47 4.37 21.35 4.39
CA ALA A 47 3.00 21.18 3.92
C ALA A 47 2.03 20.90 5.08
N CYS A 48 2.45 20.13 6.09
CA CYS A 48 1.68 19.87 7.31
C CYS A 48 1.52 21.11 8.21
N TYR A 49 2.46 22.05 8.17
CA TYR A 49 2.40 23.28 8.96
C TYR A 49 1.54 24.37 8.29
N THR A 50 1.54 24.42 6.96
CA THR A 50 0.86 25.46 6.18
C THR A 50 -0.68 25.35 6.32
N PRO A 51 -1.39 26.39 6.84
CA PRO A 51 -2.79 26.27 7.27
C PRO A 51 -3.81 25.77 6.25
N TYR A 52 -3.68 26.17 4.99
CA TYR A 52 -4.58 25.76 3.91
C TYR A 52 -4.18 24.40 3.32
N VAL A 53 -2.87 24.15 3.18
CA VAL A 53 -2.32 22.92 2.61
C VAL A 53 -2.58 21.73 3.54
N LYS A 54 -2.39 21.90 4.85
CA LYS A 54 -2.53 20.81 5.83
C LYS A 54 -3.93 20.19 5.87
N ARG A 55 -4.98 20.92 5.47
CA ARG A 55 -6.36 20.40 5.41
C ARG A 55 -6.49 19.23 4.44
N PHE A 56 -5.75 19.28 3.33
CA PHE A 56 -5.66 18.21 2.36
C PHE A 56 -4.49 17.25 2.69
N PHE A 57 -3.34 17.83 3.04
CA PHE A 57 -2.10 17.07 3.11
C PHE A 57 -2.05 16.10 4.31
N VAL A 58 -2.57 16.50 5.47
CA VAL A 58 -2.56 15.64 6.67
C VAL A 58 -3.42 14.37 6.47
N PRO A 59 -4.64 14.45 5.91
CA PRO A 59 -5.39 13.25 5.51
C PRO A 59 -4.73 12.41 4.41
N PHE A 60 -3.94 13.04 3.53
CA PHE A 60 -3.23 12.39 2.44
C PHE A 60 -1.93 11.69 2.88
N LEU A 61 -1.35 12.04 4.04
CA LEU A 61 -0.08 11.47 4.52
C LEU A 61 -0.02 9.93 4.48
N PRO A 62 -1.03 9.17 4.95
CA PRO A 62 -0.97 7.71 4.90
C PRO A 62 -0.95 7.16 3.46
N ILE A 63 -1.63 7.84 2.52
CA ILE A 63 -1.60 7.49 1.09
C ILE A 63 -0.20 7.76 0.53
N LEU A 64 0.38 8.91 0.84
CA LEU A 64 1.74 9.24 0.42
C LEU A 64 2.77 8.24 0.95
N THR A 65 2.66 7.87 2.24
CA THR A 65 3.52 6.85 2.83
C THR A 65 3.34 5.51 2.12
N TRP A 66 2.10 5.04 1.93
CA TRP A 66 1.84 3.82 1.17
C TRP A 66 2.50 3.83 -0.21
N LEU A 67 2.31 4.89 -1.00
CA LEU A 67 2.85 4.98 -2.35
C LEU A 67 4.39 4.97 -2.37
N LEU A 68 5.02 5.70 -1.44
CA LEU A 68 6.48 5.72 -1.33
C LEU A 68 7.03 4.38 -0.84
N THR A 69 6.44 3.79 0.19
CA THR A 69 6.86 2.50 0.74
C THR A 69 6.68 1.38 -0.29
N PHE A 70 5.55 1.36 -1.00
CA PHE A 70 5.31 0.43 -2.10
C PHE A 70 6.40 0.56 -3.19
N TYR A 71 6.70 1.78 -3.62
CA TYR A 71 7.78 2.03 -4.57
C TYR A 71 9.16 1.65 -4.01
N ALA A 72 9.39 1.82 -2.71
CA ALA A 72 10.63 1.48 -2.04
C ALA A 72 10.87 -0.05 -1.95
N CYS A 73 9.82 -0.87 -1.94
CA CYS A 73 9.89 -2.32 -1.82
C CYS A 73 10.86 -2.97 -2.82
N LYS A 74 10.91 -2.48 -4.07
CA LYS A 74 11.82 -3.03 -5.09
C LYS A 74 13.32 -2.84 -4.78
N PHE A 75 13.66 -1.89 -3.92
CA PHE A 75 15.04 -1.59 -3.50
C PHE A 75 15.45 -2.30 -2.21
N VAL A 76 14.55 -3.05 -1.57
CA VAL A 76 14.85 -3.81 -0.36
C VAL A 76 15.93 -4.86 -0.67
N PRO A 77 17.06 -4.92 0.06
CA PRO A 77 18.12 -5.88 -0.18
C PRO A 77 17.64 -7.34 -0.12
N ILE A 78 18.16 -8.20 -1.00
CA ILE A 78 17.77 -9.62 -1.05
C ILE A 78 18.09 -10.33 0.27
N SER A 79 19.16 -9.94 0.95
CA SER A 79 19.60 -10.55 2.22
C SER A 79 18.59 -10.43 3.37
N ILE A 80 17.64 -9.49 3.29
CA ILE A 80 16.62 -9.28 4.32
C ILE A 80 15.21 -9.69 3.85
N ARG A 81 15.07 -10.16 2.59
CA ARG A 81 13.79 -10.64 2.07
C ARG A 81 13.49 -12.02 2.66
N PRO A 82 12.22 -12.36 2.92
CA PRO A 82 11.85 -13.71 3.32
C PRO A 82 12.36 -14.75 2.31
N PRO A 83 12.98 -15.86 2.77
CA PRO A 83 13.59 -16.85 1.89
C PRO A 83 12.54 -17.75 1.19
N TYR A 84 11.32 -17.78 1.70
CA TYR A 84 10.24 -18.65 1.22
C TYR A 84 9.01 -17.83 0.82
N ILE A 85 8.36 -18.23 -0.28
CA ILE A 85 7.11 -17.64 -0.78
C ILE A 85 6.01 -18.69 -0.64
N PHE A 86 4.93 -18.33 0.06
CA PHE A 86 3.82 -19.22 0.40
C PHE A 86 2.82 -19.41 -0.76
N VAL A 87 3.30 -19.82 -1.93
CA VAL A 87 2.48 -19.99 -3.15
C VAL A 87 1.41 -21.09 -3.02
N SER A 88 1.63 -22.08 -2.15
CA SER A 88 0.71 -23.20 -1.91
C SER A 88 -0.37 -22.87 -0.87
N LEU A 89 -0.24 -21.76 -0.16
CA LEU A 89 -1.18 -21.41 0.91
C LEU A 89 -2.58 -21.16 0.37
N LEU A 90 -2.71 -20.39 -0.71
CA LEU A 90 -4.01 -20.06 -1.29
C LEU A 90 -4.76 -21.31 -1.78
N PRO A 91 -4.16 -22.21 -2.59
CA PRO A 91 -4.79 -23.48 -2.95
C PRO A 91 -5.16 -24.35 -1.74
N THR A 92 -4.34 -24.32 -0.69
CA THR A 92 -4.61 -25.08 0.55
C THR A 92 -5.82 -24.51 1.29
N LEU A 93 -5.90 -23.19 1.42
CA LEU A 93 -7.04 -22.51 2.03
C LEU A 93 -8.32 -22.73 1.22
N GLU A 94 -8.25 -22.67 -0.12
CA GLU A 94 -9.41 -22.96 -0.97
C GLU A 94 -9.95 -24.38 -0.76
N ARG A 95 -9.05 -25.37 -0.71
CA ARG A 95 -9.44 -26.76 -0.42
C ARG A 95 -10.07 -26.92 0.96
N ILE A 96 -9.58 -26.21 1.98
CA ILE A 96 -10.12 -26.25 3.34
C ILE A 96 -11.49 -25.55 3.41
N LEU A 97 -11.62 -24.35 2.83
CA LEU A 97 -12.81 -23.50 2.95
C LEU A 97 -13.95 -23.91 2.02
N TYR A 98 -13.62 -24.31 0.79
CA TYR A 98 -14.59 -24.59 -0.27
C TYR A 98 -14.67 -26.08 -0.63
N GLY A 99 -13.84 -26.94 -0.02
CA GLY A 99 -13.81 -28.38 -0.30
C GLY A 99 -13.24 -28.75 -1.68
N ALA A 100 -12.79 -27.78 -2.47
CA ALA A 100 -12.24 -27.96 -3.80
C ALA A 100 -11.22 -26.85 -4.12
N ASN A 101 -10.38 -27.08 -5.13
CA ASN A 101 -9.51 -26.04 -5.69
C ASN A 101 -10.32 -25.24 -6.72
N LEU A 102 -11.01 -24.19 -6.26
CA LEU A 102 -11.93 -23.41 -7.10
C LEU A 102 -11.17 -22.73 -8.24
N SER A 103 -9.98 -22.20 -7.95
CA SER A 103 -9.11 -21.56 -8.94
C SER A 103 -8.73 -22.51 -10.09
N GLU A 104 -8.45 -23.78 -9.78
CA GLU A 104 -8.15 -24.79 -10.79
C GLU A 104 -9.39 -25.28 -11.55
N LEU A 105 -10.55 -25.33 -10.89
CA LEU A 105 -11.79 -25.75 -11.54
C LEU A 105 -12.26 -24.71 -12.55
N LEU A 106 -12.18 -23.42 -12.21
CA LEU A 106 -12.60 -22.31 -13.07
C LEU A 106 -11.64 -22.09 -14.25
N SER A 107 -10.33 -22.33 -14.08
CA SER A 107 -9.34 -22.14 -15.15
C SER A 107 -9.41 -23.19 -16.27
N ARG A 108 -10.10 -24.32 -16.06
CA ARG A 108 -10.29 -25.38 -17.06
C ARG A 108 -11.29 -25.03 -18.16
N SER A 109 -12.15 -24.04 -17.94
CA SER A 109 -13.16 -23.60 -18.90
C SER A 109 -13.01 -22.10 -19.21
N PRO A 110 -11.98 -21.71 -19.99
CA PRO A 110 -11.77 -20.31 -20.36
C PRO A 110 -12.91 -19.79 -21.22
N ASN A 111 -13.32 -18.54 -20.97
CA ASN A 111 -14.38 -17.88 -21.72
C ASN A 111 -14.04 -16.39 -21.86
N ALA A 112 -13.84 -15.94 -23.10
CA ALA A 112 -13.38 -14.57 -23.38
C ALA A 112 -14.28 -13.48 -22.77
N VAL A 113 -15.60 -13.70 -22.68
CA VAL A 113 -16.52 -12.73 -22.05
C VAL A 113 -16.30 -12.70 -20.55
N LEU A 114 -16.19 -13.86 -19.90
CA LEU A 114 -15.91 -13.93 -18.46
C LEU A 114 -14.52 -13.38 -18.12
N ASP A 115 -13.53 -13.58 -18.99
CA ASP A 115 -12.18 -13.05 -18.81
C ASP A 115 -12.18 -11.52 -18.85
N VAL A 116 -12.90 -10.91 -19.79
CA VAL A 116 -13.08 -9.44 -19.85
C VAL A 116 -13.86 -8.93 -18.65
N LEU A 117 -14.93 -9.62 -18.24
CA LEU A 117 -15.71 -9.26 -17.06
C LEU A 117 -14.92 -9.43 -15.76
N ALA A 118 -13.98 -10.36 -15.68
CA ALA A 118 -13.07 -10.52 -14.55
C ALA A 118 -11.96 -9.47 -14.57
N TRP A 119 -11.46 -9.10 -15.76
CA TRP A 119 -10.44 -8.07 -15.93
C TRP A 119 -10.97 -6.68 -15.61
N LEU A 120 -12.19 -6.32 -16.00
CA LEU A 120 -12.71 -4.94 -15.83
C LEU A 120 -12.69 -4.44 -14.36
N PRO A 121 -13.23 -5.18 -13.37
CA PRO A 121 -13.17 -4.81 -11.97
C PRO A 121 -11.74 -4.61 -11.47
N TYR A 122 -10.83 -5.51 -11.85
CA TYR A 122 -9.47 -5.56 -11.33
C TYR A 122 -8.51 -4.59 -12.05
N GLY A 123 -8.52 -4.60 -13.38
CA GLY A 123 -7.56 -3.88 -14.23
C GLY A 123 -7.93 -2.42 -14.50
N VAL A 124 -9.21 -2.06 -14.41
CA VAL A 124 -9.66 -0.68 -14.71
C VAL A 124 -10.34 -0.06 -13.50
N ILE A 125 -11.42 -0.67 -13.02
CA ILE A 125 -12.26 -0.06 -11.99
C ILE A 125 -11.48 0.10 -10.69
N HIS A 126 -10.71 -0.89 -10.25
CA HIS A 126 -9.92 -0.83 -9.01
C HIS A 126 -9.02 0.41 -8.90
N PHE A 127 -8.40 0.83 -10.01
CA PHE A 127 -7.49 1.98 -10.03
C PHE A 127 -8.24 3.31 -10.11
N CYS A 128 -9.35 3.38 -10.84
CA CYS A 128 -10.12 4.62 -11.01
C CYS A 128 -11.09 4.88 -9.86
N LEU A 129 -11.62 3.83 -9.24
CA LEU A 129 -12.68 3.90 -8.24
C LEU A 129 -12.32 4.74 -7.01
N PRO A 130 -11.10 4.68 -6.42
CA PRO A 130 -10.74 5.53 -5.30
C PRO A 130 -10.84 7.03 -5.62
N PHE A 131 -10.53 7.43 -6.86
CA PHE A 131 -10.61 8.83 -7.30
C PHE A 131 -12.05 9.27 -7.52
N VAL A 132 -12.85 8.46 -8.24
CA VAL A 132 -14.28 8.72 -8.46
C VAL A 132 -15.02 8.77 -7.13
N PHE A 133 -14.73 7.83 -6.23
CA PHE A 133 -15.32 7.78 -4.90
C PHE A 133 -14.91 8.99 -4.07
N SER A 134 -13.64 9.39 -4.07
CA SER A 134 -13.18 10.62 -3.41
C SER A 134 -13.89 11.87 -3.92
N ALA A 135 -14.09 11.98 -5.25
CA ALA A 135 -14.82 13.09 -5.85
C ALA A 135 -16.31 13.08 -5.43
N SER A 136 -16.93 11.90 -5.36
CA SER A 136 -18.31 11.78 -4.87
C SER A 136 -18.44 12.17 -3.39
N LEU A 137 -17.48 11.78 -2.54
CA LEU A 137 -17.46 12.20 -1.13
C LEU A 137 -17.24 13.71 -0.99
N PHE A 138 -16.44 14.31 -1.85
CA PHE A 138 -16.24 15.76 -1.85
C PHE A 138 -17.53 16.52 -2.15
N TRP A 139 -18.33 16.04 -3.10
CA TRP A 139 -19.52 16.75 -3.58
C TRP A 139 -20.79 16.44 -2.79
N PHE A 140 -20.99 15.18 -2.40
CA PHE A 140 -22.26 14.71 -1.85
C PHE A 140 -22.21 14.38 -0.35
N ALA A 141 -21.03 14.17 0.24
CA ALA A 141 -20.93 13.77 1.64
C ALA A 141 -20.75 14.98 2.59
N PRO A 142 -21.09 14.83 3.89
CA PRO A 142 -20.84 15.86 4.89
C PRO A 142 -19.36 16.26 4.98
N PRO A 143 -19.05 17.52 5.34
CA PRO A 143 -17.68 17.96 5.55
C PRO A 143 -16.95 17.08 6.58
N GLY A 144 -15.75 16.61 6.21
CA GLY A 144 -14.93 15.75 7.05
C GLY A 144 -14.93 14.28 6.66
N THR A 145 -15.89 13.80 5.85
CA THR A 145 -15.93 12.40 5.41
C THR A 145 -14.77 12.04 4.47
N LEU A 146 -14.46 12.90 3.49
CA LEU A 146 -13.34 12.68 2.57
C LEU A 146 -11.98 12.54 3.29
N PRO A 147 -11.62 13.42 4.25
CA PRO A 147 -10.43 13.23 5.08
C PRO A 147 -10.37 11.89 5.82
N VAL A 148 -11.50 11.40 6.34
CA VAL A 148 -11.56 10.10 7.03
C VAL A 148 -11.33 8.96 6.04
N PHE A 149 -12.00 9.01 4.89
CA PHE A 149 -11.79 8.03 3.81
C PHE A 149 -10.33 8.00 3.35
N GLY A 150 -9.71 9.16 3.06
CA GLY A 150 -8.33 9.23 2.60
C GLY A 150 -7.34 8.61 3.59
N ARG A 151 -7.52 8.86 4.89
CA ARG A 151 -6.69 8.22 5.93
C ARG A 151 -6.90 6.72 5.98
N ALA A 152 -8.16 6.28 6.03
CA ALA A 152 -8.49 4.85 6.10
C ALA A 152 -7.95 4.09 4.88
N PHE A 153 -8.15 4.66 3.69
CA PHE A 153 -7.62 4.13 2.43
C PHE A 153 -6.09 4.02 2.46
N GLY A 154 -5.39 5.08 2.86
CA GLY A 154 -3.93 5.04 2.95
C GLY A 154 -3.40 4.01 3.96
N TYR A 155 -3.98 3.94 5.16
CA TYR A 155 -3.56 2.95 6.17
C TYR A 155 -3.88 1.51 5.77
N MET A 156 -5.04 1.27 5.16
CA MET A 156 -5.41 -0.06 4.66
C MET A 156 -4.40 -0.54 3.60
N ASN A 157 -4.04 0.34 2.66
CA ASN A 157 -3.07 -0.01 1.63
C ASN A 157 -1.65 -0.16 2.20
N LEU A 158 -1.22 0.71 3.12
CA LEU A 158 0.05 0.56 3.82
C LEU A 158 0.10 -0.80 4.55
N ALA A 159 -0.94 -1.14 5.30
CA ALA A 159 -1.05 -2.45 5.95
C ALA A 159 -0.96 -3.60 4.95
N GLY A 160 -1.61 -3.50 3.78
CA GLY A 160 -1.49 -4.47 2.70
C GLY A 160 -0.04 -4.69 2.24
N VAL A 161 0.71 -3.61 2.02
CA VAL A 161 2.13 -3.69 1.66
C VAL A 161 2.96 -4.33 2.77
N LEU A 162 2.73 -3.95 4.03
CA LEU A 162 3.43 -4.53 5.18
C LEU A 162 3.13 -6.04 5.32
N THR A 163 1.88 -6.45 5.11
CA THR A 163 1.49 -7.86 5.12
C THR A 163 2.18 -8.63 4.01
N GLN A 164 2.25 -8.08 2.79
CA GLN A 164 2.95 -8.72 1.67
C GLN A 164 4.46 -8.84 1.92
N MET A 165 5.08 -7.85 2.59
CA MET A 165 6.50 -7.93 2.98
C MET A 165 6.75 -8.96 4.10
N ALA A 166 5.85 -9.05 5.08
CA ALA A 166 5.98 -9.99 6.19
C ALA A 166 5.61 -11.43 5.78
N PHE A 167 4.67 -11.58 4.85
CA PHE A 167 4.10 -12.85 4.45
C PHE A 167 3.85 -12.88 2.94
N PRO A 168 4.91 -13.12 2.14
CA PRO A 168 4.79 -13.14 0.68
C PRO A 168 4.07 -14.42 0.24
N THR A 169 2.86 -14.26 -0.31
CA THR A 169 2.01 -15.39 -0.78
C THR A 169 1.94 -15.50 -2.30
N ALA A 170 2.37 -14.47 -3.02
CA ALA A 170 2.49 -14.48 -4.47
C ALA A 170 3.94 -14.14 -4.84
N PRO A 171 4.50 -14.71 -5.92
CA PRO A 171 5.76 -14.24 -6.47
C PRO A 171 5.55 -12.82 -6.99
N PRO A 172 6.18 -11.79 -6.42
CA PRO A 172 5.99 -10.44 -6.93
C PRO A 172 6.94 -10.24 -8.11
N CYS A 173 6.46 -9.78 -9.26
CA CYS A 173 7.32 -9.36 -10.37
C CYS A 173 8.35 -8.28 -9.95
N GLU A 174 8.08 -7.55 -8.85
CA GLU A 174 9.00 -6.54 -8.28
C GLU A 174 10.01 -7.11 -7.27
N PHE A 175 9.74 -8.28 -6.68
CA PHE A 175 10.66 -8.98 -5.77
C PHE A 175 11.40 -10.14 -6.46
N CYS A 176 10.98 -10.52 -7.68
CA CYS A 176 11.42 -11.71 -8.41
C CYS A 176 12.56 -11.47 -9.42
N ASN A 177 13.20 -10.29 -9.49
CA ASN A 177 14.38 -10.11 -10.36
C ASN A 177 15.63 -10.92 -9.91
N SER A 178 15.49 -11.86 -8.97
CA SER A 178 16.60 -12.62 -8.41
C SER A 178 16.25 -14.02 -7.91
N ILE A 179 15.01 -14.51 -8.10
CA ILE A 179 14.63 -15.87 -7.67
C ILE A 179 14.76 -16.90 -8.81
N ASP A 180 15.05 -16.45 -10.03
CA ASP A 180 15.17 -17.28 -11.24
C ASP A 180 16.44 -18.16 -11.32
N TYR A 181 17.17 -18.42 -10.23
CA TYR A 181 18.42 -19.20 -10.32
C TYR A 181 18.61 -20.36 -9.33
N VAL A 182 17.70 -20.64 -8.38
CA VAL A 182 18.05 -21.64 -7.35
C VAL A 182 17.03 -22.75 -7.08
N TYR A 183 15.73 -22.62 -7.34
CA TYR A 183 14.79 -23.68 -6.94
C TYR A 183 13.58 -23.85 -7.88
N PHE A 184 13.85 -24.27 -9.11
CA PHE A 184 12.90 -25.05 -9.90
C PHE A 184 13.66 -26.20 -10.57
N PRO A 185 13.67 -27.42 -10.01
CA PRO A 185 13.82 -28.63 -10.81
C PRO A 185 12.57 -28.87 -11.68
#